data_AF-A0A421AU50-F1
#
_entry.id   AF-A0A421AU50-F1
#
_cell.length_a   1.000
_cell.length_b   1.000
_cell.length_c   1.000
_cell.angle_alpha   90.00
_cell.angle_beta   90.00
_cell.angle_gamma   90.00
#
_symmetry.space_group_name_H-M   'P 1'
#
loop_
_entity.id
_entity.type
_entity.pdbx_description
1 polymer ?
#
loop_
_entity_poly.entity_id
_entity_poly.type
_entity_poly.pdbx_seq_one_letter_code
_entity_poly.pdbx_strand_id
1 'polypeptide(L)'
;MGGAGHPEVTRVLFVGNSFTYFHNLPEVVVALARPDRAVSVAMLAAPGAILGETWASGALETALREDADCVVLQEQSTLGGDLVVDGIPRPQDPAKFHAAVRSAVAAIVSANASATLYLTWARQDDPDAQHALTDAYTSIGKELGVAVSPVGIAWQTALAERPDLVLHDEDASHPAAAGSYLAACVLTATLFGLDPRGRTRRVTGQVIDSEGVLGDPNGTLVDLSEADAAYLQDVAWRTTC
;
A
#
# COMPACT_ATOMS: atom_id res chain seq x y z
N MET A 1 -42.11 3.14 0.31
CA MET A 1 -41.31 3.92 -0.64
C MET A 1 -39.85 3.69 -0.28
N GLY A 2 -39.19 2.76 -0.98
CA GLY A 2 -37.79 2.43 -0.72
C GLY A 2 -36.90 3.54 -1.27
N GLY A 3 -36.18 4.23 -0.41
CA GLY A 3 -35.12 5.13 -0.83
C GLY A 3 -34.04 4.30 -1.53
N ALA A 4 -33.72 4.65 -2.77
CA ALA A 4 -32.54 4.15 -3.44
C ALA A 4 -31.33 4.62 -2.62
N GLY A 5 -30.80 3.71 -1.79
CA GLY A 5 -29.54 3.94 -1.09
C GLY A 5 -28.48 4.23 -2.14
N HIS A 6 -27.87 5.41 -2.08
CA HIS A 6 -26.63 5.63 -2.80
C HIS A 6 -25.65 4.54 -2.35
N PRO A 7 -24.81 3.96 -3.22
CA PRO A 7 -23.77 3.08 -2.76
C PRO A 7 -22.96 3.83 -1.70
N GLU A 8 -22.95 3.30 -0.48
CA GLU A 8 -22.23 3.88 0.64
C GLU A 8 -20.75 3.99 0.23
N VAL A 9 -20.22 5.21 0.24
CA VAL A 9 -18.83 5.48 -0.16
C VAL A 9 -17.92 4.92 0.92
N THR A 10 -17.06 3.97 0.57
CA THR A 10 -16.07 3.45 1.52
C THR A 10 -14.91 4.42 1.63
N ARG A 11 -14.65 4.91 2.84
CA ARG A 11 -13.57 5.85 3.16
C ARG A 11 -12.34 5.08 3.63
N VAL A 12 -11.26 5.20 2.87
CA VAL A 12 -9.99 4.52 3.16
C VAL A 12 -8.92 5.55 3.50
N LEU A 13 -8.35 5.45 4.70
CA LEU A 13 -7.19 6.24 5.10
C LEU A 13 -5.91 5.42 4.87
N PHE A 14 -5.00 5.92 4.07
CA PHE A 14 -3.67 5.33 3.88
C PHE A 14 -2.67 6.02 4.81
N VAL A 15 -1.96 5.25 5.63
CA VAL A 15 -0.92 5.74 6.54
C VAL A 15 0.40 5.12 6.11
N GLY A 16 1.38 5.94 5.75
CA GLY A 16 2.64 5.43 5.22
C GLY A 16 3.63 6.51 4.84
N ASN A 17 4.36 6.29 3.75
CA ASN A 17 5.38 7.17 3.22
C ASN A 17 5.39 7.15 1.69
N SER A 18 6.57 7.31 1.08
CA SER A 18 6.77 7.30 -0.36
C SER A 18 6.28 6.03 -1.05
N PHE A 19 6.26 4.87 -0.38
CA PHE A 19 5.70 3.63 -0.93
C PHE A 19 4.17 3.68 -1.06
N THR A 20 3.54 4.68 -0.43
CA THR A 20 2.12 5.00 -0.53
C THR A 20 1.88 6.17 -1.49
N TYR A 21 2.62 7.28 -1.40
CA TYR A 21 2.31 8.45 -2.24
C TYR A 21 2.87 8.39 -3.67
N PHE A 22 3.87 7.54 -3.95
CA PHE A 22 4.40 7.41 -5.31
C PHE A 22 3.32 6.92 -6.28
N HIS A 23 3.20 7.62 -7.42
CA HIS A 23 2.13 7.44 -8.41
C HIS A 23 0.72 7.57 -7.83
N ASN A 24 0.59 8.25 -6.68
CA ASN A 24 -0.66 8.43 -5.93
C ASN A 24 -1.45 7.11 -5.85
N LEU A 25 -0.83 6.09 -5.26
CA LEU A 25 -1.39 4.75 -5.08
C LEU A 25 -2.85 4.75 -4.59
N PRO A 26 -3.27 5.59 -3.61
CA PRO A 26 -4.67 5.66 -3.20
C PRO A 26 -5.64 6.00 -4.34
N GLU A 27 -5.31 6.94 -5.23
CA GLU A 27 -6.14 7.26 -6.40
C GLU A 27 -6.16 6.13 -7.43
N VAL A 28 -5.06 5.39 -7.59
CA VAL A 28 -5.04 4.17 -8.42
C VAL A 28 -6.01 3.13 -7.87
N VAL A 29 -6.06 2.95 -6.54
CA VAL A 29 -7.05 2.06 -5.89
C VAL A 29 -8.48 2.55 -6.15
N VAL A 30 -8.76 3.86 -6.09
CA VAL A 30 -10.09 4.42 -6.43
C VAL A 30 -10.46 4.10 -7.88
N ALA A 31 -9.53 4.26 -8.81
CA ALA A 31 -9.77 3.97 -10.23
C ALA A 31 -10.03 2.48 -10.47
N LEU A 32 -9.27 1.60 -9.82
CA LEU A 32 -9.46 0.16 -9.89
C LEU A 32 -10.75 -0.28 -9.21
N ALA A 33 -11.18 0.33 -8.10
CA ALA A 33 -12.42 -0.06 -7.43
C ALA A 33 -13.69 0.17 -8.27
N ARG A 34 -13.63 1.03 -9.30
CA ARG A 34 -14.77 1.32 -10.19
C ARG A 34 -15.01 0.22 -11.23
N PRO A 35 -16.26 0.04 -11.68
CA PRO A 35 -17.48 0.72 -11.21
C PRO A 35 -18.09 0.08 -9.95
N ASP A 36 -17.51 -1.01 -9.46
CA ASP A 36 -18.13 -1.90 -8.45
C ASP A 36 -18.23 -1.27 -7.06
N ARG A 37 -17.30 -0.38 -6.70
CA ARG A 37 -17.24 0.27 -5.40
C ARG A 37 -16.95 1.77 -5.54
N ALA A 38 -17.76 2.58 -4.85
CA ALA A 38 -17.44 3.99 -4.63
C ALA A 38 -16.47 4.08 -3.45
N VAL A 39 -15.28 4.63 -3.69
CA VAL A 39 -14.21 4.76 -2.69
C VAL A 39 -13.80 6.23 -2.60
N SER A 40 -13.63 6.72 -1.38
CA SER A 40 -12.96 7.99 -1.08
C SER A 40 -11.68 7.67 -0.33
N VAL A 41 -10.60 8.37 -0.65
CA VAL A 41 -9.30 8.14 -0.02
C VAL A 41 -8.78 9.40 0.65
N ALA A 42 -8.11 9.20 1.77
CA ALA A 42 -7.24 10.18 2.40
C ALA A 42 -5.88 9.53 2.64
N MET A 43 -4.84 10.34 2.81
CA MET A 43 -3.48 9.84 3.03
C MET A 43 -2.76 10.68 4.08
N LEU A 44 -2.18 9.98 5.04
CA LEU A 44 -1.18 10.49 5.99
C LEU A 44 0.16 9.87 5.61
N ALA A 45 0.89 10.52 4.72
CA ALA A 45 2.17 10.04 4.25
C ALA A 45 3.20 11.17 4.12
N ALA A 46 4.43 10.90 4.55
CA ALA A 46 5.56 11.81 4.43
C ALA A 46 6.81 11.03 4.00
N PRO A 47 7.79 11.67 3.34
CA PRO A 47 9.02 11.00 2.91
C PRO A 47 9.69 10.24 4.06
N GLY A 48 9.98 8.96 3.85
CA GLY A 48 10.67 8.11 4.83
C GLY A 48 9.96 7.85 6.16
N ALA A 49 8.70 8.27 6.32
CA ALA A 49 8.00 8.16 7.61
C ALA A 49 7.99 6.73 8.17
N ILE A 50 8.20 6.63 9.48
CA ILE A 50 8.14 5.40 10.28
C ILE A 50 6.81 5.40 11.04
N LEU A 51 6.09 4.28 11.01
CA LEU A 51 4.72 4.20 11.55
C LEU A 51 4.66 4.56 13.04
N GLY A 52 5.65 4.13 13.82
CA GLY A 52 5.75 4.46 15.24
C GLY A 52 5.89 5.96 15.53
N GLU A 53 6.56 6.70 14.64
CA GLU A 53 6.73 8.15 14.76
C GLU A 53 5.47 8.89 14.33
N THR A 54 4.84 8.45 13.24
CA THR A 54 3.53 8.93 12.81
C THR A 54 2.49 8.77 13.92
N TRP A 55 2.48 7.62 14.59
CA TRP A 55 1.65 7.39 15.78
C TRP A 55 1.97 8.35 16.92
N ALA A 56 3.25 8.45 17.32
CA ALA A 56 3.67 9.29 18.43
C ALA A 56 3.35 10.79 18.24
N SER A 57 3.21 11.25 17.00
CA SER A 57 2.84 12.63 16.67
C SER A 57 1.36 12.98 16.94
N GLY A 58 0.47 11.99 17.11
CA GLY A 58 -0.97 12.20 17.24
C GLY A 58 -1.69 12.43 15.89
N ALA A 59 -0.96 12.33 14.77
CA ALA A 59 -1.51 12.58 13.44
C ALA A 59 -2.54 11.52 13.03
N LEU A 60 -2.30 10.25 13.37
CA LEU A 60 -3.24 9.17 13.07
C LEU A 60 -4.56 9.35 13.84
N GLU A 61 -4.51 9.63 15.15
CA GLU A 61 -5.72 9.88 15.95
C GLU A 61 -6.49 11.09 15.46
N THR A 62 -5.80 12.07 14.85
CA THR A 62 -6.44 13.22 14.24
C THR A 62 -7.14 12.84 12.93
N ALA A 63 -6.47 12.10 12.05
CA ALA A 63 -7.06 11.63 10.79
C ALA A 63 -8.24 10.66 11.02
N LEU A 64 -8.20 9.86 12.09
CA LEU A 64 -9.31 8.97 12.46
C LEU A 64 -10.61 9.72 12.83
N ARG A 65 -10.55 11.01 13.17
CA ARG A 65 -11.74 11.83 13.40
C ARG A 65 -12.51 12.17 12.12
N GLU A 66 -11.92 11.90 10.96
CA GLU A 66 -12.56 12.08 9.65
C GLU A 66 -13.39 10.86 9.23
N ASP A 67 -13.75 10.00 10.20
CA ASP A 67 -14.62 8.83 10.05
C ASP A 67 -14.15 7.85 8.96
N ALA A 68 -12.88 7.44 8.96
CA ALA A 68 -12.42 6.39 8.04
C ALA A 68 -13.14 5.05 8.33
N ASP A 69 -13.53 4.30 7.29
CA ASP A 69 -14.12 2.97 7.46
C ASP A 69 -13.02 1.90 7.52
N CYS A 70 -11.95 2.11 6.75
CA CYS A 70 -10.76 1.26 6.75
C CYS A 70 -9.47 2.09 6.78
N VAL A 71 -8.47 1.62 7.50
CA VAL A 71 -7.14 2.21 7.57
C VAL A 71 -6.10 1.23 7.07
N VAL A 72 -5.34 1.63 6.05
CA VAL A 72 -4.20 0.88 5.51
C VAL A 72 -2.94 1.37 6.20
N LEU A 73 -2.24 0.47 6.89
CA LEU A 73 -1.02 0.76 7.64
C LEU A 73 0.20 0.21 6.92
N GLN A 74 1.12 1.11 6.57
CA GLN A 74 2.41 0.80 5.97
C GLN A 74 3.54 1.26 6.89
N GLU A 75 4.51 0.37 7.14
CA GLU A 75 5.77 0.70 7.82
C GLU A 75 6.87 1.05 6.82
N GLN A 76 7.88 1.78 7.26
CA GLN A 76 9.10 2.07 6.51
C GLN A 76 9.72 0.80 5.90
N SER A 77 10.31 0.93 4.70
CA SER A 77 10.71 -0.20 3.83
C SER A 77 11.74 -1.17 4.41
N THR A 78 12.41 -0.80 5.50
CA THR A 78 13.36 -1.62 6.25
C THR A 78 12.99 -1.72 7.74
N LEU A 79 11.71 -1.56 8.08
CA LEU A 79 11.18 -1.67 9.45
C LEU A 79 11.80 -0.66 10.45
N GLY A 80 12.24 0.51 9.96
CA GLY A 80 12.76 1.59 10.80
C GLY A 80 13.98 2.34 10.27
N GLY A 81 14.43 2.12 9.03
CA GLY A 81 15.36 3.00 8.31
C GLY A 81 16.86 2.91 8.60
N ASP A 82 17.26 2.58 9.83
CA ASP A 82 18.62 2.86 10.32
C ASP A 82 19.66 1.72 10.17
N LEU A 83 19.25 0.48 9.86
CA LEU A 83 20.18 -0.64 9.74
C LEU A 83 20.76 -0.74 8.32
N VAL A 84 22.08 -0.60 8.23
CA VAL A 84 22.83 -0.75 6.98
C VAL A 84 23.96 -1.76 7.19
N VAL A 85 24.02 -2.78 6.32
CA VAL A 85 25.07 -3.81 6.31
C VAL A 85 25.74 -3.79 4.94
N ASP A 86 27.05 -3.59 4.90
CA ASP A 86 27.84 -3.47 3.67
C ASP A 86 27.30 -2.42 2.68
N GLY A 87 26.76 -1.31 3.21
CA GLY A 87 26.19 -0.22 2.42
C GLY A 87 24.76 -0.47 1.94
N ILE A 88 24.18 -1.65 2.22
CA ILE A 88 22.83 -2.04 1.84
C ILE A 88 21.89 -1.91 3.04
N PRO A 89 20.80 -1.12 2.95
CA PRO A 89 19.78 -1.05 3.98
C PRO A 89 19.07 -2.39 4.20
N ARG A 90 18.95 -2.84 5.45
CA ARG A 90 18.37 -4.14 5.81
C ARG A 90 17.18 -3.99 6.75
N PRO A 91 16.16 -4.87 6.68
CA PRO A 91 15.09 -4.91 7.67
C PRO A 91 15.63 -5.02 9.09
N GLN A 92 15.14 -4.16 9.98
CA GLN A 92 15.43 -4.20 11.41
C GLN A 92 14.61 -5.26 12.14
N ASP A 93 14.94 -5.45 13.42
CA ASP A 93 14.09 -6.18 14.35
C ASP A 93 12.67 -5.56 14.35
N PRO A 94 11.60 -6.35 14.15
CA PRO A 94 10.25 -5.84 13.97
C PRO A 94 9.59 -5.37 15.28
N ALA A 95 10.24 -5.46 16.45
CA ALA A 95 9.60 -5.15 17.73
C ALA A 95 9.01 -3.73 17.80
N LYS A 96 9.71 -2.72 17.26
CA LYS A 96 9.20 -1.34 17.20
C LYS A 96 7.99 -1.22 16.27
N PHE A 97 8.09 -1.81 15.08
CA PHE A 97 6.98 -1.90 14.12
C PHE A 97 5.76 -2.58 14.77
N HIS A 98 5.94 -3.72 15.41
CA HIS A 98 4.87 -4.45 16.09
C HIS A 98 4.23 -3.63 17.21
N ALA A 99 5.02 -2.93 18.03
CA ALA A 99 4.49 -2.04 19.07
C ALA A 99 3.67 -0.89 18.48
N ALA A 100 4.11 -0.30 17.35
CA ALA A 100 3.38 0.73 16.64
C ALA A 100 2.05 0.19 16.09
N VAL A 101 2.06 -0.98 15.45
CA VAL A 101 0.85 -1.63 14.92
C VAL A 101 -0.15 -1.93 16.02
N ARG A 102 0.28 -2.48 17.17
CA ARG A 102 -0.62 -2.73 18.32
C ARG A 102 -1.34 -1.45 18.76
N SER A 103 -0.59 -0.35 18.85
CA SER A 103 -1.13 0.94 19.29
C SER A 103 -2.10 1.53 18.25
N ALA A 104 -1.70 1.53 16.98
CA ALA A 104 -2.53 2.01 15.88
C ALA A 104 -3.82 1.20 15.73
N VAL A 105 -3.74 -0.13 15.74
CA VAL A 105 -4.92 -1.02 15.62
C VAL A 105 -5.89 -0.80 16.77
N ALA A 106 -5.41 -0.65 18.01
CA ALA A 106 -6.28 -0.36 19.15
C ALA A 106 -7.07 0.95 18.96
N ALA A 107 -6.42 1.98 18.41
CA ALA A 107 -7.07 3.27 18.14
C ALA A 107 -8.06 3.19 16.97
N ILE A 108 -7.68 2.51 15.88
CA ILE A 108 -8.53 2.26 14.71
C ILE A 108 -9.82 1.54 15.11
N VAL A 109 -9.70 0.46 15.91
CA VAL A 109 -10.86 -0.29 16.40
C VAL A 109 -11.71 0.56 17.34
N SER A 110 -11.09 1.39 18.19
CA SER A 110 -11.82 2.31 19.07
C SER A 110 -12.60 3.39 18.29
N ALA A 111 -12.17 3.69 17.07
CA ALA A 111 -12.86 4.57 16.13
C ALA A 111 -13.91 3.84 15.26
N ASN A 112 -14.20 2.56 15.51
CA ASN A 112 -15.09 1.70 14.72
C ASN A 112 -14.65 1.49 13.25
N ALA A 113 -13.34 1.57 12.99
CA ALA A 113 -12.75 1.29 11.68
C ALA A 113 -12.03 -0.07 11.66
N SER A 114 -11.79 -0.62 10.47
CA SER A 114 -10.95 -1.80 10.30
C SER A 114 -9.51 -1.43 9.91
N ALA A 115 -8.53 -2.20 10.37
CA ALA A 115 -7.14 -2.07 9.93
C ALA A 115 -6.81 -3.09 8.82
N THR A 116 -5.92 -2.73 7.90
CA THR A 116 -5.25 -3.65 6.97
C THR A 116 -3.77 -3.28 6.92
N LEU A 117 -2.88 -4.27 7.05
CA LEU A 117 -1.44 -4.05 6.93
C LEU A 117 -1.03 -4.15 5.46
N TYR A 118 -0.27 -3.17 4.98
CA TYR A 118 0.29 -3.13 3.63
C TYR A 118 1.70 -3.72 3.67
N LEU A 119 1.83 -5.03 3.42
CA LEU A 119 3.14 -5.71 3.34
C LEU A 119 3.91 -5.19 2.13
N THR A 120 4.97 -4.43 2.37
CA THR A 120 5.85 -3.85 1.35
C THR A 120 6.79 -4.88 0.71
N TRP A 121 7.49 -4.44 -0.34
CA TRP A 121 8.48 -5.22 -1.08
C TRP A 121 9.91 -4.97 -0.58
N ALA A 122 10.78 -5.95 -0.81
CA ALA A 122 12.21 -5.81 -0.69
C ALA A 122 12.78 -4.86 -1.75
N ARG A 123 13.83 -4.13 -1.38
CA ARG A 123 14.61 -3.30 -2.32
C ARG A 123 15.34 -4.20 -3.31
N GLN A 124 15.61 -3.68 -4.51
CA GLN A 124 16.19 -4.45 -5.61
C GLN A 124 17.61 -4.91 -5.31
N ASP A 125 18.34 -4.19 -4.46
CA ASP A 125 19.69 -4.53 -3.99
C ASP A 125 19.71 -5.58 -2.85
N ASP A 126 18.55 -5.93 -2.29
CA ASP A 126 18.40 -6.95 -1.26
C ASP A 126 17.11 -7.78 -1.41
N PRO A 127 16.95 -8.58 -2.48
CA PRO A 127 15.74 -9.37 -2.70
C PRO A 127 15.46 -10.39 -1.58
N ASP A 128 16.50 -10.87 -0.88
CA ASP A 128 16.37 -11.85 0.20
C ASP A 128 15.68 -11.26 1.46
N ALA A 129 15.67 -9.93 1.62
CA ALA A 129 14.96 -9.25 2.70
C ALA A 129 13.44 -9.49 2.69
N GLN A 130 12.86 -9.93 1.57
CA GLN A 130 11.42 -10.14 1.47
C GLN A 130 10.91 -11.14 2.52
N HIS A 131 11.71 -12.13 2.89
CA HIS A 131 11.32 -13.09 3.92
C HIS A 131 11.14 -12.41 5.28
N ALA A 132 12.09 -11.58 5.70
CA ALA A 132 12.03 -10.85 6.96
C ALA A 132 10.85 -9.87 7.01
N LEU A 133 10.58 -9.16 5.89
CA LEU A 133 9.40 -8.30 5.77
C LEU A 133 8.10 -9.12 5.88
N THR A 134 8.00 -10.22 5.14
CA THR A 134 6.81 -11.07 5.14
C THR A 134 6.54 -11.63 6.54
N ASP A 135 7.57 -12.13 7.23
CA ASP A 135 7.45 -12.63 8.60
C ASP A 135 7.03 -11.53 9.58
N ALA A 136 7.63 -10.34 9.47
CA ALA A 136 7.30 -9.21 10.33
C ALA A 136 5.82 -8.81 10.20
N TYR A 137 5.28 -8.70 8.99
CA TYR A 137 3.88 -8.31 8.78
C TYR A 137 2.90 -9.45 9.11
N THR A 138 3.18 -10.67 8.68
CA THR A 138 2.26 -11.81 8.89
C THR A 138 2.20 -12.24 10.35
N SER A 139 3.28 -12.13 11.12
CA SER A 139 3.28 -12.43 12.56
C SER A 139 2.37 -11.50 13.35
N ILE A 140 2.50 -10.17 13.15
CA ILE A 140 1.66 -9.19 13.86
C ILE A 140 0.22 -9.16 13.33
N GLY A 141 0.03 -9.36 12.03
CA GLY A 141 -1.31 -9.53 11.44
C GLY A 141 -2.05 -10.71 12.06
N LYS A 142 -1.37 -11.86 12.21
CA LYS A 142 -1.90 -13.04 12.89
C LYS A 142 -2.17 -12.81 14.38
N GLU A 143 -1.25 -12.14 15.08
CA GLU A 143 -1.40 -11.83 16.50
C GLU A 143 -2.68 -11.03 16.78
N LEU A 144 -2.96 -10.03 15.93
CA LEU A 144 -4.07 -9.09 16.13
C LEU A 144 -5.35 -9.47 15.37
N GLY A 145 -5.31 -10.50 14.52
CA GLY A 145 -6.42 -10.84 13.63
C GLY A 145 -6.70 -9.78 12.56
N VAL A 146 -5.66 -9.07 12.12
CA VAL A 146 -5.72 -8.00 11.11
C VAL A 146 -5.30 -8.54 9.75
N ALA A 147 -6.02 -8.15 8.70
CA ALA A 147 -5.69 -8.56 7.33
C ALA A 147 -4.31 -8.00 6.90
N VAL A 148 -3.56 -8.80 6.14
CA VAL A 148 -2.30 -8.39 5.51
C VAL A 148 -2.50 -8.42 4.01
N SER A 149 -2.40 -7.26 3.36
CA SER A 149 -2.38 -7.11 1.90
C SER A 149 -1.01 -7.55 1.37
N PRO A 150 -0.91 -8.67 0.62
CA PRO A 150 0.36 -9.34 0.35
C PRO A 150 1.16 -8.73 -0.81
N VAL A 151 1.31 -7.40 -0.84
CA VAL A 151 1.94 -6.69 -1.98
C VAL A 151 3.38 -7.14 -2.22
N GLY A 152 4.18 -7.27 -1.17
CA GLY A 152 5.56 -7.76 -1.29
C GLY A 152 5.68 -9.16 -1.87
N ILE A 153 4.72 -10.05 -1.58
CA ILE A 153 4.66 -11.40 -2.15
C ILE A 153 4.32 -11.32 -3.65
N ALA A 154 3.36 -10.47 -4.02
CA ALA A 154 3.02 -10.22 -5.42
C ALA A 154 4.22 -9.66 -6.22
N TRP A 155 4.96 -8.72 -5.64
CA TRP A 155 6.18 -8.16 -6.22
C TRP A 155 7.26 -9.22 -6.42
N GLN A 156 7.58 -9.98 -5.38
CA GLN A 156 8.56 -11.06 -5.46
C GLN A 156 8.17 -12.08 -6.53
N THR A 157 6.89 -12.41 -6.62
CA THR A 157 6.35 -13.34 -7.62
C THR A 157 6.50 -12.78 -9.04
N ALA A 158 6.12 -11.52 -9.27
CA ALA A 158 6.23 -10.89 -10.58
C ALA A 158 7.68 -10.80 -11.07
N LEU A 159 8.61 -10.40 -10.19
CA LEU A 159 10.03 -10.30 -10.54
C LEU A 159 10.70 -11.66 -10.79
N ALA A 160 10.25 -12.71 -10.09
CA ALA A 160 10.76 -14.07 -10.31
C ALA A 160 10.32 -14.65 -11.68
N GLU A 161 9.11 -14.35 -12.11
CA GLU A 161 8.53 -14.90 -13.35
C GLU A 161 8.79 -14.03 -14.59
N ARG A 162 8.86 -12.71 -14.40
CA ARG A 162 9.10 -11.70 -15.44
C ARG A 162 10.17 -10.71 -14.95
N PRO A 163 11.45 -11.10 -14.92
CA PRO A 163 12.54 -10.23 -14.47
C PRO A 163 12.79 -9.03 -15.39
N ASP A 164 12.15 -8.98 -16.56
CA ASP A 164 12.15 -7.84 -17.48
C ASP A 164 11.18 -6.72 -17.08
N LEU A 165 10.26 -6.97 -16.12
CA LEU A 165 9.37 -5.93 -15.60
C LEU A 165 10.14 -4.93 -14.73
N VAL A 166 9.92 -3.65 -15.01
CA VAL A 166 10.45 -2.55 -14.20
C VAL A 166 9.43 -2.21 -13.10
N LEU A 167 9.57 -2.84 -11.93
CA LEU A 167 8.72 -2.54 -10.77
C LEU A 167 9.36 -1.50 -9.83
N HIS A 168 10.67 -1.56 -9.64
CA HIS A 168 11.45 -0.54 -8.94
C HIS A 168 11.76 0.64 -9.87
N ASP A 169 11.84 1.83 -9.28
CA ASP A 169 12.40 3.02 -9.92
C ASP A 169 13.95 2.91 -9.97
N GLU A 170 14.61 3.89 -10.60
CA GLU A 170 16.07 3.92 -10.80
C GLU A 170 16.87 3.85 -9.49
N ASP A 171 16.25 4.19 -8.35
CA ASP A 171 16.88 4.17 -7.04
C ASP A 171 16.84 2.81 -6.33
N ALA A 172 16.37 1.76 -7.01
CA ALA A 172 16.29 0.38 -6.51
C ALA A 172 15.37 0.20 -5.29
N SER A 173 14.55 1.19 -4.92
CA SER A 173 13.71 1.16 -3.73
C SER A 173 12.27 1.56 -4.02
N HIS A 174 12.06 2.78 -4.53
CA HIS A 174 10.72 3.31 -4.81
C HIS A 174 10.05 2.53 -5.94
N PRO A 175 8.71 2.56 -6.02
CA PRO A 175 8.02 1.90 -7.11
C PRO A 175 8.05 2.75 -8.37
N ALA A 176 8.38 2.13 -9.50
CA ALA A 176 7.96 2.63 -10.81
C ALA A 176 6.43 2.47 -10.96
N ALA A 177 5.86 3.05 -12.02
CA ALA A 177 4.41 3.03 -12.24
C ALA A 177 3.80 1.61 -12.22
N ALA A 178 4.51 0.62 -12.79
CA ALA A 178 4.07 -0.78 -12.77
C ALA A 178 4.07 -1.38 -11.36
N GLY A 179 5.04 -1.00 -10.52
CA GLY A 179 5.12 -1.41 -9.12
C GLY A 179 3.96 -0.86 -8.28
N SER A 180 3.67 0.44 -8.40
CA SER A 180 2.50 1.06 -7.76
C SER A 180 1.20 0.46 -8.27
N TYR A 181 1.11 0.14 -9.57
CA TYR A 181 -0.06 -0.51 -10.14
C TYR A 181 -0.31 -1.91 -9.57
N LEU A 182 0.74 -2.73 -9.45
CA LEU A 182 0.63 -4.06 -8.83
C LEU A 182 0.17 -3.95 -7.37
N ALA A 183 0.75 -3.02 -6.61
CA ALA A 183 0.33 -2.74 -5.24
C ALA A 183 -1.17 -2.36 -5.16
N ALA A 184 -1.63 -1.50 -6.08
CA ALA A 184 -3.02 -1.08 -6.13
C ALA A 184 -3.97 -2.24 -6.43
N CYS A 185 -3.59 -3.15 -7.33
CA CYS A 185 -4.37 -4.34 -7.66
C CYS A 185 -4.54 -5.26 -6.45
N VAL A 186 -3.45 -5.54 -5.71
CA VAL A 186 -3.45 -6.38 -4.51
C VAL A 186 -4.27 -5.73 -3.38
N LEU A 187 -4.12 -4.41 -3.18
CA LEU A 187 -4.91 -3.66 -2.21
C LEU A 187 -6.40 -3.66 -2.57
N THR A 188 -6.74 -3.51 -3.85
CA THR A 188 -8.13 -3.56 -4.34
C THR A 188 -8.77 -4.93 -4.07
N ALA A 189 -8.02 -6.02 -4.32
CA ALA A 189 -8.47 -7.38 -4.01
C ALA A 189 -8.60 -7.59 -2.49
N THR A 190 -7.64 -7.13 -1.70
CA THR A 190 -7.64 -7.31 -0.24
C THR A 190 -8.75 -6.53 0.45
N LEU A 191 -8.92 -5.24 0.10
CA LEU A 191 -9.85 -4.34 0.77
C LEU A 191 -11.30 -4.58 0.37
N PHE A 192 -11.53 -4.95 -0.90
CA PHE A 192 -12.87 -4.96 -1.47
C PHE A 192 -13.30 -6.33 -2.01
N GLY A 193 -12.42 -7.34 -2.00
CA GLY A 193 -12.69 -8.65 -2.62
C GLY A 193 -12.88 -8.57 -4.13
N LEU A 194 -12.38 -7.50 -4.76
CA LEU A 194 -12.58 -7.23 -6.17
C LEU A 194 -11.47 -7.84 -7.01
N ASP A 195 -11.85 -8.62 -8.03
CA ASP A 195 -10.91 -9.16 -9.01
C ASP A 195 -10.29 -8.01 -9.82
N PRO A 196 -8.95 -7.82 -9.81
CA PRO A 196 -8.30 -6.76 -10.55
C PRO A 196 -8.21 -7.02 -12.05
N ARG A 197 -8.44 -8.25 -12.52
CA ARG A 197 -8.30 -8.62 -13.94
C ARG A 197 -9.33 -7.92 -14.82
N GLY A 198 -8.86 -7.35 -15.92
CA GLY A 198 -9.68 -6.59 -16.87
C GLY A 198 -10.02 -5.16 -16.42
N ARG A 199 -9.51 -4.71 -15.26
CA ARG A 199 -9.66 -3.33 -14.80
C ARG A 199 -8.75 -2.39 -15.58
N THR A 200 -8.98 -1.08 -15.41
CA THR A 200 -8.22 -0.07 -16.14
C THR A 200 -6.71 -0.21 -15.92
N ARG A 201 -5.94 -0.07 -17.00
CA ARG A 201 -4.48 0.01 -17.00
C ARG A 201 -3.95 1.44 -17.17
N ARG A 202 -4.88 2.40 -17.26
CA ARG A 202 -4.62 3.82 -17.41
C ARG A 202 -5.33 4.57 -16.31
N VAL A 203 -4.57 5.34 -15.55
CA VAL A 203 -5.07 6.16 -14.46
C VAL A 203 -4.43 7.52 -14.58
N THR A 204 -5.27 8.55 -14.60
CA THR A 204 -4.87 9.96 -14.47
C THR A 204 -5.42 10.49 -13.15
N GLY A 205 -4.73 11.44 -12.54
CA GLY A 205 -5.11 12.00 -11.26
C GLY A 205 -4.10 12.99 -10.73
N GLN A 206 -4.15 13.25 -9.43
CA GLN A 206 -3.26 14.21 -8.79
C GLN A 206 -1.84 13.64 -8.70
N VAL A 207 -0.92 14.23 -9.45
CA VAL A 207 0.50 13.90 -9.39
C VAL A 207 1.07 14.34 -8.05
N ILE A 208 1.94 13.50 -7.48
CA ILE A 208 2.73 13.77 -6.28
C ILE A 208 4.18 13.51 -6.66
N ASP A 209 5.07 14.48 -6.42
CA ASP A 209 6.49 14.30 -6.69
C ASP A 209 7.20 13.45 -5.62
N SER A 210 8.50 13.22 -5.78
CA SER A 210 9.29 12.38 -4.87
C SER A 210 9.34 12.91 -3.44
N GLU A 211 9.12 14.21 -3.24
CA GLU A 211 9.12 14.87 -1.94
C GLU A 211 7.73 14.92 -1.29
N GLY A 212 6.71 14.35 -1.95
CA GLY A 212 5.33 14.37 -1.46
C GLY A 212 4.58 15.66 -1.79
N VAL A 213 5.07 16.49 -2.71
CA VAL A 213 4.44 17.76 -3.09
C VAL A 213 3.45 17.55 -4.24
N LEU A 214 2.29 18.21 -4.13
CA LEU A 214 1.22 18.13 -5.14
C LEU A 214 1.62 18.87 -6.43
N GLY A 215 1.52 18.16 -7.56
CA GLY A 215 1.75 18.66 -8.91
C GLY A 215 0.46 18.83 -9.72
N ASP A 216 0.49 18.39 -10.99
CA ASP A 216 -0.67 18.45 -11.91
C ASP A 216 -1.86 17.61 -11.38
N PRO A 217 -3.06 18.19 -11.18
CA PRO A 217 -4.25 17.46 -10.74
C PRO A 217 -4.80 16.45 -11.75
N ASN A 218 -4.35 16.46 -13.01
CA ASN A 218 -4.81 15.56 -14.06
C ASN A 218 -3.66 14.85 -14.80
N GLY A 219 -2.51 14.70 -14.15
CA GLY A 219 -1.37 14.03 -14.75
C GLY A 219 -1.54 12.50 -14.82
N THR A 220 -0.70 11.84 -15.62
CA THR A 220 -0.68 10.38 -15.71
C THR A 220 -0.07 9.79 -14.44
N LEU A 221 -0.85 8.95 -13.75
CA LEU A 221 -0.38 8.17 -12.60
C LEU A 221 0.15 6.80 -13.04
N VAL A 222 -0.59 6.15 -13.95
CA VAL A 222 -0.24 4.85 -14.53
C VAL A 222 -0.69 4.81 -15.99
N ASP A 223 0.17 4.35 -16.89
CA ASP A 223 -0.19 3.92 -18.25
C ASP A 223 0.68 2.73 -18.64
N LEU A 224 0.16 1.52 -18.48
CA LEU A 224 0.88 0.29 -18.79
C LEU A 224 0.44 -0.28 -20.14
N SER A 225 1.30 -1.12 -20.73
CA SER A 225 0.90 -1.96 -21.85
C SER A 225 -0.24 -2.90 -21.43
N GLU A 226 -1.05 -3.36 -22.37
CA GLU A 226 -2.12 -4.32 -22.08
C GLU A 226 -1.56 -5.64 -21.54
N ALA A 227 -0.44 -6.11 -22.11
CA ALA A 227 0.21 -7.35 -21.69
C ALA A 227 0.73 -7.27 -20.25
N ASP A 228 1.43 -6.19 -19.89
CA ASP A 228 1.99 -6.04 -18.54
C ASP A 228 0.88 -5.84 -17.50
N ALA A 229 -0.13 -5.02 -17.83
CA ALA A 229 -1.26 -4.82 -16.93
C ALA A 229 -2.02 -6.14 -16.67
N ALA A 230 -2.35 -6.90 -17.72
CA ALA A 230 -3.05 -8.17 -17.57
C ALA A 230 -2.24 -9.17 -16.73
N TYR A 231 -0.92 -9.23 -16.92
CA TYR A 231 -0.04 -10.06 -16.12
C TYR A 231 -0.02 -9.64 -14.64
N LEU A 232 0.17 -8.35 -14.37
CA LEU A 232 0.22 -7.83 -12.99
C LEU A 232 -1.12 -8.00 -12.26
N GLN A 233 -2.25 -7.84 -12.95
CA GLN A 233 -3.56 -8.13 -12.40
C GLN A 233 -3.73 -9.60 -12.02
N ASP A 234 -3.26 -10.52 -12.86
CA ASP A 234 -3.31 -11.96 -12.56
C ASP A 234 -2.43 -12.32 -11.35
N VAL A 235 -1.20 -11.81 -11.30
CA VAL A 235 -0.31 -11.97 -10.14
C VAL A 235 -0.96 -11.43 -8.86
N ALA A 236 -1.57 -10.25 -8.92
CA ALA A 236 -2.26 -9.68 -7.77
C ALA A 236 -3.40 -10.58 -7.27
N TRP A 237 -4.23 -11.09 -8.19
CA TRP A 237 -5.37 -11.94 -7.83
C TRP A 237 -4.93 -13.25 -7.17
N ARG A 238 -4.00 -13.98 -7.79
CA ARG A 238 -3.57 -15.30 -7.30
C ARG A 238 -2.69 -15.28 -6.06
N THR A 239 -2.17 -14.12 -5.67
CA THR A 239 -1.40 -13.95 -4.42
C THR A 239 -2.27 -13.48 -3.26
N THR A 240 -3.48 -12.98 -3.55
CA THR A 240 -4.45 -12.51 -2.55
C THR A 240 -5.53 -13.55 -2.26
N CYS A 241 -5.91 -14.38 -3.23
CA CYS A 241 -7.03 -15.33 -3.16
C CYS A 241 -6.62 -16.80 -3.17
#